data_AF-A0A1J5TXN6-F1
#
_entry.id   AF-A0A1J5TXN6-F1
#
_cell.length_a   1.000
_cell.length_b   1.000
_cell.length_c   1.000
_cell.angle_alpha   90.00
_cell.angle_beta   90.00
_cell.angle_gamma   90.00
#
_symmetry.space_group_name_H-M   'P 1'
#
loop_
_entity.id
_entity.type
_entity.pdbx_description
1 polymer ?
#
loop_
_entity_poly.entity_id
_entity_poly.type
_entity_poly.pdbx_seq_one_letter_code
_entity_poly.pdbx_strand_id
1 'polypeptide(L)'
;MKRKILFFVLFGLLTSTQVLSQTKNHDNRYHLGLNAEEKVVFLREMRQMLVSIQQIMLGIGIGDKTMVIKAAHYSGNRMARATPQTIKDKTPVSFEKIGGPTHMMFEELAINAAEADEGDADDMKDLAELTGRLMQNCLACHEAFTVN
;
A
#
# COMPACT_ATOMS: atom_id res chain seq x y z
N MET A 1 -8.47 44.21 -72.80
CA MET A 1 -9.43 43.53 -71.91
C MET A 1 -8.98 42.09 -71.66
N LYS A 2 -8.56 41.77 -70.44
CA LYS A 2 -8.79 40.51 -69.71
C LYS A 2 -8.02 40.55 -68.38
N ARG A 3 -8.77 40.83 -67.30
CA ARG A 3 -8.38 40.60 -65.91
C ARG A 3 -7.97 39.13 -65.75
N LYS A 4 -7.03 38.82 -64.85
CA LYS A 4 -7.17 37.81 -63.77
C LYS A 4 -5.85 37.70 -63.00
N ILE A 5 -5.82 38.26 -61.79
CA ILE A 5 -5.88 37.57 -60.49
C ILE A 5 -4.48 37.34 -59.92
N LEU A 6 -4.15 38.26 -59.02
CA LEU A 6 -3.17 38.19 -57.96
C LEU A 6 -3.44 36.93 -57.09
N PHE A 7 -2.53 35.96 -57.06
CA PHE A 7 -2.53 34.90 -56.04
C PHE A 7 -1.28 35.04 -55.17
N PHE A 8 -1.51 35.73 -54.06
CA PHE A 8 -0.71 35.77 -52.86
C PHE A 8 -0.58 34.33 -52.34
N VAL A 9 0.63 33.75 -52.31
CA VAL A 9 0.91 32.53 -51.54
C VAL A 9 2.01 32.88 -50.55
N LEU A 10 1.56 33.47 -49.43
CA LEU A 10 2.32 33.67 -48.21
C LEU A 10 2.53 32.27 -47.61
N PHE A 11 3.71 31.70 -47.80
CA PHE A 11 4.11 30.43 -47.19
C PHE A 11 4.34 30.68 -45.69
N GLY A 12 3.26 30.56 -44.90
CA GLY A 12 3.30 30.71 -43.46
C GLY A 12 4.09 29.57 -42.82
N LEU A 13 5.25 29.90 -42.22
CA LEU A 13 5.92 29.04 -41.25
C LEU A 13 5.02 28.87 -40.02
N LEU A 14 4.19 27.83 -40.02
CA LEU A 14 3.60 27.27 -38.81
C LEU A 14 4.61 26.30 -38.19
N THR A 15 5.58 26.84 -37.47
CA THR A 15 6.32 26.05 -36.47
C THR A 15 5.35 25.77 -35.32
N SER A 16 4.66 24.62 -35.37
CA SER A 16 3.93 24.09 -34.21
C SER A 16 4.96 23.80 -33.12
N THR A 17 5.13 24.73 -32.19
CA THR A 17 5.76 24.44 -30.90
C THR A 17 4.85 23.50 -30.14
N GLN A 18 5.09 22.20 -30.29
CA GLN A 18 4.50 21.22 -29.39
C GLN A 18 5.13 21.45 -28.01
N VAL A 19 4.45 22.25 -27.19
CA VAL A 19 4.72 22.30 -25.75
C VAL A 19 4.36 20.91 -25.24
N LEU A 20 5.38 20.05 -25.09
CA LEU A 20 5.27 18.84 -24.29
C LEU A 20 4.86 19.31 -22.89
N SER A 21 3.56 19.21 -22.60
CA SER A 21 3.05 19.37 -21.25
C SER A 21 3.66 18.25 -20.44
N GLN A 22 4.79 18.54 -19.80
CA GLN A 22 5.37 17.67 -18.78
C GLN A 22 4.40 17.77 -17.60
N THR A 23 3.39 16.90 -17.59
CA THR A 23 2.52 16.76 -16.44
C THR A 23 3.41 16.31 -15.29
N LYS A 24 3.82 17.27 -14.47
CA LYS A 24 4.49 17.01 -13.21
C LYS A 24 3.46 16.24 -12.40
N ASN A 25 3.57 14.91 -12.39
CA ASN A 25 2.68 14.06 -11.63
C ASN A 25 3.01 14.31 -10.16
N HIS A 26 2.29 15.25 -9.55
CA HIS A 26 2.44 15.57 -8.15
C HIS A 26 1.89 14.38 -7.37
N ASP A 27 2.75 13.76 -6.56
CA ASP A 27 2.30 12.78 -5.58
C ASP A 27 1.43 13.52 -4.56
N ASN A 28 0.13 13.21 -4.58
CA ASN A 28 -0.86 13.88 -3.74
C ASN A 28 -1.02 13.22 -2.36
N ARG A 29 -0.19 12.21 -2.05
CA ARG A 29 -0.20 11.52 -0.76
C ARG A 29 0.26 12.44 0.35
N TYR A 30 -0.24 12.21 1.55
CA TYR A 30 0.22 12.89 2.74
C TYR A 30 1.63 12.42 3.12
N HIS A 31 2.58 13.36 3.17
CA HIS A 31 3.95 13.09 3.58
C HIS A 31 4.04 13.00 5.10
N LEU A 32 4.50 11.85 5.63
CA LEU A 32 4.65 11.62 7.07
C LEU A 32 5.80 12.42 7.72
N GLY A 33 6.67 13.04 6.93
CA GLY A 33 7.74 13.91 7.47
C GLY A 33 8.76 13.16 8.33
N LEU A 34 8.98 11.87 8.03
CA LEU A 34 9.96 11.07 8.76
C LEU A 34 11.38 11.53 8.41
N ASN A 35 12.26 11.59 9.40
CA ASN A 35 13.69 11.77 9.17
C ASN A 35 14.32 10.48 8.61
N ALA A 36 15.61 10.52 8.28
CA ALA A 36 16.30 9.38 7.66
C ALA A 36 16.25 8.10 8.51
N GLU A 37 16.43 8.21 9.83
CA GLU A 37 16.43 7.06 10.74
C GLU A 37 15.02 6.49 10.93
N GLU A 38 14.04 7.36 11.15
CA GLU A 38 12.62 7.00 11.26
C GLU A 38 12.12 6.32 10.00
N LYS A 39 12.49 6.82 8.81
CA LYS A 39 12.16 6.21 7.52
C LYS A 39 12.67 4.78 7.42
N VAL A 40 13.90 4.52 7.86
CA VAL A 40 14.49 3.17 7.84
C VAL A 40 13.71 2.22 8.75
N VAL A 41 13.37 2.67 9.96
CA VAL A 41 12.59 1.87 10.92
C VAL A 41 11.20 1.58 10.35
N PHE A 42 10.49 2.61 9.90
CA PHE A 42 9.14 2.50 9.35
C PHE A 42 9.09 1.56 8.14
N LEU A 43 9.97 1.75 7.16
CA LEU A 43 10.01 0.91 5.96
C LEU A 43 10.44 -0.53 6.25
N ARG A 44 11.21 -0.76 7.33
CA ARG A 44 11.51 -2.12 7.79
C ARG A 44 10.27 -2.79 8.37
N GLU A 45 9.46 -2.09 9.17
CA GLU A 45 8.18 -2.59 9.67
C GLU A 45 7.22 -2.88 8.51
N MET A 46 7.11 -1.98 7.52
CA MET A 46 6.26 -2.20 6.33
C MET A 46 6.71 -3.41 5.51
N ARG A 47 8.03 -3.60 5.31
CA ARG A 47 8.56 -4.80 4.66
C ARG A 47 8.21 -6.07 5.43
N GLN A 48 8.28 -6.00 6.76
CA GLN A 48 7.95 -7.14 7.60
C GLN A 48 6.47 -7.50 7.56
N MET A 49 5.57 -6.52 7.46
CA MET A 49 4.14 -6.79 7.22
C MET A 49 3.92 -7.50 5.88
N LEU A 50 4.64 -7.11 4.84
CA LEU A 50 4.59 -7.82 3.55
C LEU A 50 5.11 -9.26 3.67
N VAL A 51 6.18 -9.49 4.44
CA VAL A 51 6.67 -10.86 4.74
C VAL A 51 5.59 -11.67 5.44
N SER A 52 4.90 -11.09 6.43
CA SER A 52 3.81 -11.77 7.13
C SER A 52 2.68 -12.17 6.17
N ILE A 53 2.25 -11.28 5.26
CA ILE A 53 1.25 -11.64 4.23
C ILE A 53 1.72 -12.80 3.36
N GLN A 54 2.98 -12.76 2.90
CA GLN A 54 3.52 -13.84 2.06
C GLN A 54 3.53 -15.19 2.81
N GLN A 55 3.92 -15.19 4.09
CA GLN A 55 3.96 -16.40 4.91
C GLN A 55 2.55 -16.91 5.25
N ILE A 56 1.59 -16.00 5.50
CA ILE A 56 0.17 -16.33 5.71
C ILE A 56 -0.39 -17.01 4.46
N MET A 57 -0.21 -16.41 3.28
CA MET A 57 -0.72 -16.98 2.04
C MET A 57 -0.08 -18.33 1.70
N LEU A 58 1.22 -18.49 1.95
CA LEU A 58 1.89 -19.79 1.77
C LEU A 58 1.36 -20.82 2.78
N GLY A 59 1.22 -20.45 4.04
CA GLY A 59 0.66 -21.32 5.09
C GLY A 59 -0.76 -21.79 4.75
N ILE A 60 -1.62 -20.87 4.31
CA ILE A 60 -2.96 -21.20 3.78
C ILE A 60 -2.86 -22.19 2.62
N GLY A 61 -2.00 -21.91 1.63
CA GLY A 61 -1.88 -22.75 0.43
C GLY A 61 -1.37 -24.17 0.69
N ILE A 62 -0.67 -24.40 1.80
CA ILE A 62 -0.16 -25.73 2.19
C ILE A 62 -0.86 -26.32 3.42
N GLY A 63 -1.88 -25.64 3.96
CA GLY A 63 -2.61 -26.05 5.17
C GLY A 63 -1.80 -25.95 6.47
N ASP A 64 -0.71 -25.18 6.52
CA ASP A 64 0.10 -24.98 7.73
C ASP A 64 -0.42 -23.80 8.56
N LYS A 65 -1.35 -24.08 9.47
CA LYS A 65 -1.91 -23.07 10.36
C LYS A 65 -0.88 -22.50 11.35
N THR A 66 0.12 -23.28 11.73
CA THR A 66 1.19 -22.80 12.64
C THR A 66 2.00 -21.69 11.98
N MET A 67 2.27 -21.82 10.69
CA MET A 67 2.92 -20.79 9.88
C MET A 67 2.08 -19.52 9.78
N VAL A 68 0.76 -19.66 9.54
CA VAL A 68 -0.20 -18.53 9.53
C VAL A 68 -0.17 -17.78 10.86
N ILE A 69 -0.34 -18.49 11.98
CA ILE A 69 -0.38 -17.92 13.34
C ILE A 69 0.91 -17.15 13.64
N LYS A 70 2.08 -17.76 13.40
CA LYS A 70 3.38 -17.12 13.66
C LYS A 70 3.57 -15.86 12.85
N ALA A 71 3.24 -15.91 11.56
CA ALA A 71 3.37 -14.77 10.67
C ALA A 71 2.43 -13.63 11.06
N ALA A 72 1.18 -13.95 11.39
CA ALA A 72 0.18 -12.96 11.75
C ALA A 72 0.50 -12.27 13.09
N HIS A 73 0.90 -13.03 14.13
CA HIS A 73 1.35 -12.44 15.40
C HIS A 73 2.56 -11.51 15.26
N TYR A 74 3.47 -11.77 14.32
CA TYR A 74 4.62 -10.89 14.10
C TYR A 74 4.15 -9.46 13.76
N SER A 75 3.19 -9.35 12.84
CA SER A 75 2.65 -8.07 12.35
C SER A 75 1.40 -7.60 13.06
N GLY A 76 0.98 -8.30 14.12
CA GLY A 76 -0.11 -7.90 14.98
C GLY A 76 0.23 -6.74 15.92
N ASN A 77 -0.49 -6.66 17.04
CA ASN A 77 -0.42 -5.55 18.00
C ASN A 77 0.96 -5.42 18.66
N ARG A 78 1.76 -6.50 18.69
CA ARG A 78 3.13 -6.44 19.19
C ARG A 78 4.00 -5.48 18.38
N MET A 79 3.89 -5.52 17.05
CA MET A 79 4.61 -4.60 16.16
C MET A 79 4.16 -3.15 16.42
N ALA A 80 2.84 -2.90 16.42
CA ALA A 80 2.28 -1.57 16.68
C ALA A 80 2.79 -0.94 17.99
N ARG A 81 2.86 -1.75 19.05
CA ARG A 81 3.40 -1.30 20.35
C ARG A 81 4.89 -0.99 20.28
N ALA A 82 5.66 -1.77 19.53
CA ALA A 82 7.10 -1.60 19.38
C ALA A 82 7.51 -0.42 18.49
N THR A 83 6.62 0.09 17.63
CA THR A 83 6.90 1.27 16.80
C THR A 83 7.33 2.46 17.68
N PRO A 84 8.47 3.13 17.40
CA PRO A 84 8.98 4.25 18.17
C PRO A 84 7.98 5.39 18.34
N GLN A 85 7.97 6.02 19.52
CA GLN A 85 7.08 7.16 19.80
C GLN A 85 7.33 8.34 18.83
N THR A 86 8.59 8.56 18.44
CA THR A 86 8.96 9.62 17.48
C THR A 86 8.30 9.45 16.11
N ILE A 87 7.97 8.21 15.71
CA ILE A 87 7.22 7.92 14.48
C ILE A 87 5.72 8.10 14.73
N LYS A 88 5.19 7.58 15.86
CA LYS A 88 3.78 7.71 16.24
C LYS A 88 3.34 9.18 16.32
N ASP A 89 4.18 10.05 16.85
CA ASP A 89 3.89 11.49 16.98
C ASP A 89 3.76 12.20 15.61
N LYS A 90 4.26 11.58 14.53
CA LYS A 90 4.20 12.10 13.15
C LYS A 90 3.11 11.46 12.31
N THR A 91 2.45 10.41 12.80
CA THR A 91 1.33 9.80 12.09
C THR A 91 0.05 10.58 12.40
N PRO A 92 -0.68 11.09 11.39
CA PRO A 92 -1.94 11.79 11.64
C PRO A 92 -3.03 10.81 12.07
N VAL A 93 -4.11 11.33 12.68
CA VAL A 93 -5.29 10.51 13.08
C VAL A 93 -5.86 9.69 11.92
N SER A 94 -5.82 10.22 10.68
CA SER A 94 -6.25 9.48 9.49
C SER A 94 -5.37 8.26 9.19
N PHE A 95 -4.08 8.31 9.52
CA PHE A 95 -3.17 7.17 9.42
C PHE A 95 -3.50 6.12 10.49
N GLU A 96 -3.70 6.55 11.73
CA GLU A 96 -4.00 5.65 12.86
C GLU A 96 -5.30 4.87 12.64
N LYS A 97 -6.30 5.52 12.02
CA LYS A 97 -7.57 4.89 11.61
C LYS A 97 -7.42 3.74 10.62
N ILE A 98 -6.26 3.60 9.98
CA ILE A 98 -5.94 2.48 9.09
C ILE A 98 -4.92 1.55 9.76
N GLY A 99 -3.83 2.11 10.29
CA GLY A 99 -2.73 1.35 10.88
C GLY A 99 -3.15 0.50 12.07
N GLY A 100 -3.87 1.08 13.04
CA GLY A 100 -4.35 0.37 14.22
C GLY A 100 -5.24 -0.84 13.85
N PRO A 101 -6.31 -0.64 13.07
CA PRO A 101 -7.15 -1.74 12.58
C PRO A 101 -6.39 -2.79 11.78
N THR A 102 -5.39 -2.41 10.99
CA THR A 102 -4.56 -3.38 10.25
C THR A 102 -3.84 -4.34 11.20
N HIS A 103 -3.22 -3.83 12.26
CA HIS A 103 -2.58 -4.68 13.27
C HIS A 103 -3.57 -5.56 14.01
N MET A 104 -4.81 -5.11 14.24
CA MET A 104 -5.86 -5.94 14.84
C MET A 104 -6.29 -7.08 13.90
N MET A 105 -6.40 -6.83 12.59
CA MET A 105 -6.75 -7.88 11.62
C MET A 105 -5.67 -8.97 11.50
N PHE A 106 -4.39 -8.62 11.71
CA PHE A 106 -3.34 -9.63 11.85
C PHE A 106 -3.53 -10.50 13.10
N GLU A 107 -3.98 -9.94 14.23
CA GLU A 107 -4.29 -10.78 15.41
C GLU A 107 -5.55 -11.63 15.18
N GLU A 108 -6.56 -11.09 14.50
CA GLU A 108 -7.75 -11.85 14.10
C GLU A 108 -7.37 -13.05 13.22
N LEU A 109 -6.46 -12.88 12.26
CA LEU A 109 -5.93 -13.99 11.46
C LEU A 109 -5.26 -15.06 12.34
N ALA A 110 -4.51 -14.68 13.37
CA ALA A 110 -3.92 -15.65 14.29
C ALA A 110 -4.98 -16.39 15.11
N ILE A 111 -6.02 -15.71 15.59
CA ILE A 111 -7.12 -16.31 16.35
C ILE A 111 -7.88 -17.30 15.45
N ASN A 112 -8.34 -16.86 14.28
CA ASN A 112 -9.11 -17.70 13.37
C ASN A 112 -8.28 -18.90 12.89
N ALA A 113 -6.98 -18.71 12.63
CA ALA A 113 -6.10 -19.82 12.25
C ALA A 113 -5.87 -20.82 13.39
N ALA A 114 -5.95 -20.39 14.65
CA ALA A 114 -5.88 -21.32 15.79
C ALA A 114 -7.14 -22.19 15.91
N GLU A 115 -8.29 -21.62 15.54
CA GLU A 115 -9.60 -22.29 15.53
C GLU A 115 -9.82 -23.17 14.29
N ALA A 116 -9.09 -22.92 13.20
CA ALA A 116 -9.17 -23.69 11.96
C ALA A 116 -8.71 -25.16 12.12
N ASP A 117 -9.43 -26.06 11.47
CA ASP A 117 -9.08 -27.46 11.32
C ASP A 117 -8.04 -27.64 10.21
N GLU A 118 -6.95 -28.37 10.51
CA GLU A 118 -5.90 -28.61 9.53
C GLU A 118 -6.42 -29.49 8.39
N GLY A 119 -6.30 -28.98 7.16
CA GLY A 119 -6.79 -29.68 5.97
C GLY A 119 -8.26 -29.44 5.64
N ASP A 120 -8.99 -28.65 6.43
CA ASP A 120 -10.30 -28.15 6.02
C ASP A 120 -10.13 -27.02 4.98
N ALA A 121 -10.69 -27.23 3.80
CA ALA A 121 -10.58 -26.31 2.68
C ALA A 121 -11.41 -25.04 2.89
N ASP A 122 -12.53 -25.12 3.61
CA ASP A 122 -13.39 -23.98 3.87
C ASP A 122 -12.73 -23.04 4.92
N ASP A 123 -12.10 -23.60 5.95
CA ASP A 123 -11.33 -22.79 6.92
C ASP A 123 -10.15 -22.06 6.25
N MET A 124 -9.39 -22.74 5.39
CA MET A 124 -8.29 -22.11 4.66
C MET A 124 -8.80 -21.01 3.71
N LYS A 125 -9.98 -21.21 3.09
CA LYS A 125 -10.62 -20.20 2.26
C LYS A 125 -11.02 -18.98 3.09
N ASP A 126 -11.60 -19.16 4.26
CA ASP A 126 -12.00 -18.05 5.14
C ASP A 126 -10.79 -17.22 5.61
N LEU A 127 -9.67 -17.88 5.92
CA LEU A 127 -8.39 -17.20 6.19
C LEU A 127 -7.87 -16.42 4.99
N ALA A 128 -7.99 -16.97 3.77
CA ALA A 128 -7.60 -16.28 2.54
C ALA A 128 -8.46 -15.03 2.30
N GLU A 129 -9.77 -15.14 2.49
CA GLU A 129 -10.69 -14.01 2.35
C GLU A 129 -10.42 -12.91 3.39
N LEU A 130 -10.17 -13.28 4.65
CA LEU A 130 -9.79 -12.33 5.69
C LEU A 130 -8.45 -11.64 5.36
N THR A 131 -7.48 -12.39 4.85
CA THR A 131 -6.19 -11.84 4.38
C THR A 131 -6.40 -10.84 3.24
N GLY A 132 -7.29 -11.15 2.29
CA GLY A 132 -7.68 -10.24 1.21
C GLY A 132 -8.31 -8.95 1.73
N ARG A 133 -9.22 -9.03 2.72
CA ARG A 133 -9.80 -7.87 3.39
C ARG A 133 -8.74 -7.03 4.11
N LEU A 134 -7.80 -7.67 4.81
CA LEU A 134 -6.68 -6.99 5.46
C LEU A 134 -5.85 -6.19 4.45
N MET A 135 -5.53 -6.79 3.29
CA MET A 135 -4.74 -6.12 2.25
C MET A 135 -5.40 -4.87 1.68
N GLN A 136 -6.73 -4.70 1.80
CA GLN A 136 -7.39 -3.45 1.43
C GLN A 136 -6.90 -2.27 2.27
N ASN A 137 -6.53 -2.48 3.54
CA ASN A 137 -5.92 -1.44 4.36
C ASN A 137 -4.51 -1.08 3.89
N CYS A 138 -3.74 -2.06 3.37
CA CYS A 138 -2.44 -1.78 2.76
C CYS A 138 -2.60 -0.86 1.54
N LEU A 139 -3.58 -1.14 0.69
CA LEU A 139 -3.90 -0.31 -0.48
C LEU A 139 -4.34 1.09 -0.07
N ALA A 140 -5.28 1.19 0.88
CA ALA A 140 -5.78 2.48 1.38
C ALA A 140 -4.66 3.33 2.01
N CYS A 141 -3.76 2.71 2.78
CA CYS A 141 -2.61 3.41 3.34
C CYS A 141 -1.64 3.89 2.25
N HIS A 142 -1.33 3.02 1.28
CA HIS A 142 -0.40 3.37 0.19
C HIS A 142 -0.96 4.38 -0.81
N GLU A 143 -2.28 4.48 -0.92
CA GLU A 143 -2.98 5.52 -1.68
C GLU A 143 -3.01 6.86 -0.94
N ALA A 144 -3.05 6.86 0.39
CA ALA A 144 -3.20 8.08 1.18
C ALA A 144 -1.88 8.67 1.70
N PHE A 145 -0.86 7.84 1.95
CA PHE A 145 0.35 8.24 2.67
C PHE A 145 1.64 7.87 1.95
N THR A 146 2.66 8.70 2.15
CA THR A 146 4.03 8.43 1.75
C THR A 146 4.98 8.85 2.86
N VAL A 147 6.15 8.22 2.94
CA VAL A 147 7.10 8.50 4.02
C VAL A 147 7.67 9.92 3.89
N ASN A 148 7.98 10.33 2.65
CA ASN A 148 8.52 11.63 2.24
C ASN A 148 8.93 11.62 0.77
#